data_AF-A0A8J4C5L7-F1
#
_entry.id   AF-A0A8J4C5L7-F1
#
_cell.length_a   1.000
_cell.length_b   1.000
_cell.length_c   1.000
_cell.angle_alpha   90.00
_cell.angle_beta   90.00
_cell.angle_gamma   90.00
#
_symmetry.space_group_name_H-M   'P 1'
#
loop_
_entity.id
_entity.type
_entity.pdbx_description
1 polymer ?
#
loop_
_entity_poly.entity_id
_entity_poly.type
_entity_poly.pdbx_seq_one_letter_code
_entity_poly.pdbx_strand_id
1 'polypeptide(L)'
;MLARVKKRLLGKNGKVDEGNFFDIFCAGNVTVWERLAPTAIDNYNVRSFIGERGFHMPVGGIGPEDVEIARRLLLQFDLVLDLDAGSETVDLAIQQGLGWNLSMLDLHVRSSSWALSKLNYSKEDCPNDELLRTLRNRQNPDRALYSTGRTLALLDGVFLGVARALGLRPVVLATMEVAAGVLVPRDETGCGLMRPAAVEGARRGDAATARGGGGKASRSSAK
;
A
#
# COMPACT_ATOMS: atom_id res chain seq x y z
N MET A 1 10.01 -27.18 -10.54
CA MET A 1 10.98 -26.94 -9.44
C MET A 1 10.31 -26.42 -8.16
N LEU A 2 9.27 -25.58 -8.26
CA LEU A 2 8.35 -25.20 -7.15
C LEU A 2 7.84 -26.40 -6.32
N ALA A 3 7.58 -27.55 -6.96
CA ALA A 3 7.17 -28.78 -6.27
C ALA A 3 8.20 -29.29 -5.24
N ARG A 4 9.51 -29.03 -5.42
CA ARG A 4 10.55 -29.44 -4.46
C ARG A 4 10.63 -28.52 -3.25
N VAL A 5 10.37 -27.22 -3.44
CA VAL A 5 10.28 -26.24 -2.33
C VAL A 5 9.00 -26.49 -1.52
N LYS A 6 7.87 -26.72 -2.21
CA LYS A 6 6.59 -27.09 -1.57
C LYS A 6 6.67 -28.40 -0.79
N LYS A 7 7.42 -29.40 -1.31
CA LYS A 7 7.68 -30.68 -0.64
C LYS A 7 8.68 -30.57 0.52
N ARG A 8 9.50 -29.52 0.59
CA ARG A 8 10.29 -29.21 1.78
C ARG A 8 9.42 -28.53 2.83
N LEU A 9 8.65 -27.51 2.45
CA LEU A 9 7.77 -26.76 3.37
C LEU A 9 6.65 -27.62 4.01
N LEU A 10 6.13 -28.60 3.28
CA LEU A 10 5.18 -29.57 3.81
C LEU A 10 5.96 -30.71 4.47
N GLY A 11 5.92 -30.79 5.80
CA GLY A 11 6.44 -31.96 6.52
C GLY A 11 5.75 -33.24 6.05
N LYS A 12 6.26 -34.41 6.48
CA LYS A 12 5.76 -35.75 6.07
C LYS A 12 4.23 -35.93 6.20
N ASN A 13 3.55 -35.07 6.96
CA ASN A 13 2.11 -35.10 7.22
C ASN A 13 1.31 -33.96 6.55
N GLY A 14 1.88 -33.20 5.61
CA GLY A 14 1.16 -32.15 4.89
C GLY A 14 0.81 -30.90 5.71
N LYS A 15 1.35 -30.77 6.92
CA LYS A 15 1.35 -29.53 7.71
C LYS A 15 2.67 -28.78 7.46
N VAL A 16 2.63 -27.45 7.55
CA VAL A 16 3.85 -26.63 7.60
C VAL A 16 4.57 -27.04 8.86
N ASP A 17 5.71 -27.71 8.70
CA ASP A 17 6.58 -28.07 9.81
C ASP A 17 7.33 -26.79 10.19
N GLU A 18 7.08 -26.25 11.39
CA GLU A 18 7.68 -24.99 11.84
C GLU A 18 9.21 -25.04 11.74
N GLY A 19 9.82 -26.21 11.97
CA GLY A 19 11.26 -26.43 11.77
C GLY A 19 11.75 -26.14 10.34
N ASN A 20 10.91 -26.38 9.31
CA ASN A 20 11.27 -26.12 7.93
C ASN A 20 11.25 -24.63 7.56
N PHE A 21 10.35 -23.84 8.16
CA PHE A 21 10.34 -22.40 7.92
C PHE A 21 11.61 -21.76 8.50
N PHE A 22 11.99 -22.15 9.71
CA PHE A 22 13.19 -21.63 10.37
C PHE A 22 14.47 -22.04 9.65
N ASP A 23 14.57 -23.30 9.21
CA ASP A 23 15.72 -23.76 8.41
C ASP A 23 15.86 -22.97 7.10
N ILE A 24 14.75 -22.58 6.49
CA ILE A 24 14.73 -21.78 5.26
C ILE A 24 15.08 -20.31 5.56
N PHE A 25 14.52 -19.75 6.64
CA PHE A 25 14.77 -18.38 7.07
C PHE A 25 16.24 -18.16 7.46
N CYS A 26 16.83 -19.17 8.13
CA CYS A 26 18.22 -19.17 8.58
C CYS A 26 19.19 -19.83 7.62
N ALA A 27 18.75 -20.22 6.41
CA ALA A 27 19.61 -20.82 5.41
C ALA A 27 20.79 -19.91 4.98
N GLY A 28 20.75 -18.61 5.29
CA GLY A 28 21.81 -17.66 4.95
C GLY A 28 22.09 -17.54 3.45
N ASN A 29 21.18 -18.03 2.60
CA ASN A 29 21.43 -18.27 1.19
C ASN A 29 20.53 -17.41 0.30
N VAL A 30 21.14 -16.51 -0.47
CA VAL A 30 20.42 -15.57 -1.35
C VAL A 30 19.57 -16.29 -2.40
N THR A 31 20.05 -17.41 -2.95
CA THR A 31 19.32 -18.18 -3.97
C THR A 31 18.07 -18.85 -3.41
N VAL A 32 18.03 -19.15 -2.10
CA VAL A 32 16.80 -19.64 -1.44
C VAL A 32 15.77 -18.54 -1.41
N TRP A 33 16.17 -17.33 -1.01
CA TRP A 33 15.30 -16.16 -0.94
C TRP A 33 14.82 -15.67 -2.30
N GLU A 34 15.68 -15.68 -3.33
CA GLU A 34 15.31 -15.37 -4.72
C GLU A 34 14.21 -16.29 -5.26
N ARG A 35 14.16 -17.54 -4.79
CA ARG A 35 13.14 -18.51 -5.21
C ARG A 35 11.86 -18.41 -4.39
N LEU A 36 11.98 -18.08 -3.10
CA LEU A 36 10.86 -18.07 -2.17
C LEU A 36 10.09 -16.76 -2.23
N ALA A 37 10.81 -15.64 -2.20
CA ALA A 37 10.25 -14.30 -2.09
C ALA A 37 11.11 -13.29 -2.86
N PRO A 38 11.23 -13.43 -4.21
CA PRO A 38 12.11 -12.59 -5.02
C PRO A 38 11.85 -11.09 -4.84
N THR A 39 10.58 -10.70 -4.73
CA THR A 39 10.17 -9.30 -4.61
C THR A 39 10.45 -8.73 -3.22
N ALA A 40 10.45 -9.56 -2.18
CA ALA A 40 10.75 -9.12 -0.82
C ALA A 40 12.25 -8.80 -0.64
N ILE A 41 13.12 -9.54 -1.33
CA ILE A 41 14.58 -9.37 -1.23
C ILE A 41 15.18 -8.50 -2.36
N ASP A 42 14.34 -7.88 -3.18
CA ASP A 42 14.77 -7.03 -4.29
C ASP A 42 13.83 -5.82 -4.46
N ASN A 43 14.14 -4.74 -3.76
CA ASN A 43 13.54 -3.41 -3.91
C ASN A 43 12.00 -3.41 -3.78
N TYR A 44 11.52 -4.02 -2.69
CA TYR A 44 10.11 -4.22 -2.41
C TYR A 44 9.30 -2.92 -2.41
N ASN A 45 9.85 -1.85 -1.83
CA ASN A 45 9.12 -0.59 -1.70
C ASN A 45 8.97 0.07 -3.07
N VAL A 46 10.05 0.19 -3.85
CA VAL A 46 9.99 0.73 -5.23
C VAL A 46 9.01 -0.10 -6.07
N ARG A 47 9.05 -1.43 -5.99
CA ARG A 47 8.10 -2.33 -6.67
C ARG A 47 6.65 -2.05 -6.26
N SER A 48 6.42 -1.79 -4.98
CA SER A 48 5.08 -1.49 -4.46
C SER A 48 4.54 -0.17 -5.00
N PHE A 49 5.38 0.87 -5.12
CA PHE A 49 4.98 2.15 -5.70
C PHE A 49 4.64 2.03 -7.18
N ILE A 50 5.47 1.35 -7.98
CA ILE A 50 5.22 1.19 -9.42
C ILE A 50 4.21 0.08 -9.76
N GLY A 51 3.64 -0.56 -8.73
CA GLY A 51 2.50 -1.47 -8.83
C GLY A 51 2.80 -2.77 -9.60
N GLU A 52 1.80 -3.24 -10.35
CA GLU A 52 1.82 -4.54 -11.04
C GLU A 52 3.04 -4.70 -11.97
N ARG A 53 3.44 -3.63 -12.67
CA ARG A 53 4.64 -3.64 -13.51
C ARG A 53 5.86 -4.00 -12.68
N GLY A 54 6.03 -3.38 -11.52
CA GLY A 54 7.15 -3.64 -10.63
C GLY A 54 7.20 -5.08 -10.16
N PHE A 55 6.07 -5.68 -9.79
CA PHE A 55 6.05 -7.08 -9.34
C PHE A 55 6.35 -8.09 -10.45
N HIS A 56 6.11 -7.75 -11.71
CA HIS A 56 6.43 -8.61 -12.86
C HIS A 56 7.86 -8.44 -13.41
N MET A 57 8.62 -7.45 -12.95
CA MET A 57 10.02 -7.28 -13.37
C MET A 57 10.91 -8.38 -12.79
N PRO A 58 11.93 -8.85 -13.54
CA PRO A 58 12.90 -9.80 -13.02
C PRO A 58 13.66 -9.24 -11.81
N VAL A 59 14.26 -10.11 -11.01
CA VAL A 59 15.15 -9.70 -9.91
C VAL A 59 16.31 -8.87 -10.48
N GLY A 60 16.61 -7.73 -9.87
CA GLY A 60 17.58 -6.76 -10.36
C GLY A 60 17.10 -5.90 -11.53
N GLY A 61 15.82 -6.01 -11.93
CA GLY A 61 15.24 -5.25 -13.03
C GLY A 61 14.91 -3.79 -12.70
N ILE A 62 14.84 -3.42 -11.41
CA ILE A 62 14.50 -2.06 -10.97
C ILE A 62 15.63 -1.10 -11.33
N GLY A 63 15.31 -0.13 -12.20
CA GLY A 63 16.25 0.87 -12.69
C GLY A 63 16.06 2.25 -12.05
N PRO A 64 16.92 3.23 -12.40
CA PRO A 64 16.83 4.60 -11.91
C PRO A 64 15.49 5.28 -12.24
N GLU A 65 14.91 5.02 -13.42
CA GLU A 65 13.63 5.59 -13.82
C GLU A 65 12.48 5.14 -12.91
N ASP A 66 12.49 3.87 -12.49
CA ASP A 66 11.46 3.34 -11.59
C ASP A 66 11.55 3.97 -10.20
N VAL A 67 12.77 4.29 -9.73
CA VAL A 67 12.98 5.05 -8.48
C VAL A 67 12.43 6.45 -8.59
N GLU A 68 12.63 7.13 -9.72
CA GLU A 68 12.08 8.48 -9.93
C GLU A 68 10.55 8.48 -9.97
N ILE A 69 9.94 7.46 -10.58
CA ILE A 69 8.49 7.28 -10.54
C ILE A 69 8.03 7.07 -9.09
N ALA A 70 8.68 6.17 -8.35
CA ALA A 70 8.35 5.89 -6.95
C ALA A 70 8.46 7.14 -6.07
N ARG A 71 9.49 7.97 -6.27
CA ARG A 71 9.65 9.27 -5.58
C ARG A 71 8.49 10.22 -5.85
N ARG A 72 8.07 10.35 -7.11
CA ARG A 72 6.93 11.19 -7.48
C ARG A 72 5.61 10.68 -6.91
N LEU A 73 5.44 9.37 -6.84
CA LEU A 73 4.26 8.77 -6.20
C LEU A 73 4.28 8.97 -4.69
N LEU A 74 5.44 8.85 -4.05
CA LEU A 74 5.60 9.12 -2.61
C LEU A 74 5.20 10.55 -2.23
N LEU A 75 5.46 11.54 -3.09
CA LEU A 75 5.06 12.93 -2.87
C LEU A 75 3.55 13.17 -2.87
N GLN A 76 2.74 12.19 -3.30
CA GLN A 76 1.27 12.32 -3.33
C GLN A 76 0.63 11.91 -2.00
N PHE A 77 1.40 11.38 -1.05
CA PHE A 77 0.90 11.04 0.27
C PHE A 77 0.83 12.28 1.15
N ASP A 78 -0.27 12.43 1.88
CA ASP A 78 -0.46 13.55 2.81
C ASP A 78 0.51 13.51 4.00
N LEU A 79 1.00 12.31 4.34
CA LEU A 79 1.87 12.07 5.48
C LEU A 79 2.78 10.86 5.22
N VAL A 80 4.06 11.00 5.54
CA VAL A 80 5.06 9.92 5.47
C VAL A 80 5.57 9.60 6.88
N LEU A 81 5.48 8.33 7.26
CA LEU A 81 5.97 7.83 8.54
C LEU A 81 7.33 7.15 8.39
N ASP A 82 8.35 7.68 9.07
CA ASP A 82 9.64 7.00 9.26
C ASP A 82 9.62 6.23 10.58
N LEU A 83 9.56 4.90 10.48
CA LEU A 83 9.52 4.03 11.66
C LEU A 83 10.83 4.05 12.47
N ASP A 84 11.92 4.54 11.88
CA ASP A 84 13.23 4.67 12.53
C ASP A 84 13.45 6.08 13.12
N ALA A 85 12.49 7.01 12.99
CA ALA A 85 12.60 8.38 13.50
C ALA A 85 12.32 8.54 15.01
N GLY A 86 12.11 7.43 15.71
CA GLY A 86 11.76 7.39 17.12
C GLY A 86 10.26 7.55 17.38
N SER A 87 9.82 7.07 18.55
CA SER A 87 8.41 7.02 18.91
C SER A 87 7.75 8.39 18.97
N GLU A 88 8.45 9.43 19.45
CA GLU A 88 7.88 10.78 19.57
C GLU A 88 7.46 11.36 18.22
N THR A 89 8.27 11.15 17.18
CA THR A 89 7.99 11.62 15.82
C THR A 89 6.78 10.89 15.24
N VAL A 90 6.74 9.57 15.43
CA VAL A 90 5.62 8.72 14.98
C VAL A 90 4.33 9.09 15.70
N ASP A 91 4.39 9.33 17.02
CA ASP A 91 3.24 9.69 17.83
C ASP A 91 2.71 11.08 17.47
N LEU A 92 3.60 12.05 17.22
CA LEU A 92 3.20 13.35 16.69
C LEU A 92 2.46 13.17 15.36
N ALA A 93 3.00 12.37 14.44
CA ALA A 93 2.39 12.13 13.15
C ALA A 93 1.00 11.47 13.26
N ILE A 94 0.84 10.49 14.15
CA ILE A 94 -0.43 9.80 14.38
C ILE A 94 -1.46 10.69 15.09
N GLN A 95 -1.06 11.33 16.18
CA GLN A 95 -1.99 12.13 16.99
C GLN A 95 -2.30 13.47 16.32
N GLN A 96 -1.28 14.19 15.87
CA GLN A 96 -1.45 15.52 15.29
C GLN A 96 -1.84 15.46 13.80
N GLY A 97 -1.25 14.53 13.04
CA GLY A 97 -1.50 14.39 11.61
C GLY A 97 -2.78 13.62 11.32
N LEU A 98 -2.94 12.43 11.90
CA LEU A 98 -4.11 11.56 11.63
C LEU A 98 -5.28 11.79 12.59
N GLY A 99 -5.07 12.50 13.70
CA GLY A 99 -6.12 12.74 14.71
C GLY A 99 -6.49 11.49 15.51
N TRP A 100 -5.62 10.48 15.53
CA TRP A 100 -5.89 9.24 16.25
C TRP A 100 -5.56 9.40 17.73
N ASN A 101 -6.44 8.91 18.60
CA ASN A 101 -6.28 8.98 20.05
C ASN A 101 -5.33 7.92 20.64
N LEU A 102 -4.70 7.10 19.80
CA LEU A 102 -3.79 6.02 20.21
C LEU A 102 -2.43 6.23 19.56
N SER A 103 -1.36 6.10 20.35
CA SER A 103 0.01 6.16 19.90
C SER A 103 0.51 4.78 19.43
N MET A 104 1.61 4.73 18.67
CA MET A 104 2.25 3.44 18.35
C MET A 104 2.95 2.84 19.58
N LEU A 105 3.28 3.66 20.58
CA LEU A 105 3.71 3.21 21.91
C LEU A 105 2.61 2.39 22.60
N ASP A 106 1.34 2.78 22.47
CA ASP A 106 0.20 2.03 23.05
C ASP A 106 -0.02 0.68 22.33
N LEU A 107 0.44 0.57 21.08
CA LEU A 107 0.32 -0.62 20.24
C LEU A 107 1.55 -1.54 20.29
N HIS A 108 2.46 -1.37 21.26
CA HIS A 108 3.69 -2.16 21.48
C HIS A 108 3.51 -3.70 21.68
N VAL A 109 2.32 -4.22 21.40
CA VAL A 109 1.99 -5.65 21.42
C VAL A 109 2.72 -6.44 20.33
N ARG A 110 3.42 -5.81 19.36
CA ARG A 110 4.04 -6.53 18.22
C ARG A 110 5.39 -5.96 17.74
N SER A 111 6.33 -5.68 18.65
CA SER A 111 7.70 -5.43 18.21
C SER A 111 8.27 -6.68 17.51
N SER A 112 9.28 -6.50 16.64
CA SER A 112 10.00 -7.63 16.05
C SER A 112 10.63 -8.51 17.13
N SER A 113 11.17 -7.92 18.21
CA SER A 113 11.66 -8.66 19.37
C SER A 113 10.57 -9.47 20.07
N TRP A 114 9.36 -8.91 20.24
CA TRP A 114 8.21 -9.62 20.78
C TRP A 114 7.82 -10.79 19.88
N ALA A 115 7.70 -10.55 18.57
CA ALA A 115 7.35 -11.59 17.60
C ALA A 115 8.39 -12.73 17.61
N LEU A 116 9.68 -12.39 17.66
CA LEU A 116 10.77 -13.37 17.73
C LEU A 116 10.74 -14.15 19.05
N SER A 117 10.51 -13.50 20.18
CA SER A 117 10.36 -14.20 21.48
C SER A 117 9.16 -15.15 21.50
N LYS A 118 8.04 -14.80 20.85
CA LYS A 118 6.87 -15.68 20.71
C LYS A 118 7.15 -16.90 19.83
N LEU A 119 8.07 -16.75 18.88
CA LEU A 119 8.56 -17.83 18.03
C LEU A 119 9.74 -18.59 18.67
N ASN A 120 10.08 -18.30 19.94
CA ASN A 120 11.23 -18.84 20.65
C ASN A 120 12.55 -18.73 19.85
N TYR A 121 12.73 -17.56 19.21
CA TYR A 121 13.83 -17.29 18.31
C TYR A 121 14.80 -16.29 18.93
N SER A 122 16.09 -16.63 18.93
CA SER A 122 17.19 -15.73 19.21
C SER A 122 17.86 -15.32 17.90
N LYS A 123 18.19 -14.02 17.78
CA LYS A 123 18.84 -13.48 16.58
C LYS A 123 20.25 -14.06 16.41
N GLU A 124 20.86 -14.47 17.52
CA GLU A 124 22.17 -15.07 17.62
C GLU A 124 22.21 -16.48 16.98
N ASP A 125 21.07 -17.17 16.89
CA ASP A 125 20.96 -18.53 16.34
C ASP A 125 20.92 -18.59 14.80
N CYS A 126 20.96 -17.43 14.12
CA CYS A 126 20.72 -17.32 12.69
C CYS A 126 21.80 -16.47 11.99
N PRO A 127 22.84 -17.10 11.41
CA PRO A 127 23.99 -16.40 10.84
C PRO A 127 23.66 -15.80 9.46
N ASN A 128 22.90 -14.71 9.45
CA ASN A 128 22.46 -14.03 8.23
C ASN A 128 23.32 -12.82 7.82
N ASP A 129 24.41 -12.50 8.53
CA ASP A 129 25.19 -11.29 8.28
C ASP A 129 25.74 -11.20 6.85
N GLU A 130 26.24 -12.31 6.30
CA GLU A 130 26.72 -12.42 4.92
C GLU A 130 25.59 -12.19 3.90
N LEU A 131 24.44 -12.82 4.14
CA LEU A 131 23.24 -12.67 3.34
C LEU A 131 22.76 -11.21 3.36
N LEU A 132 22.64 -10.61 4.54
CA LEU A 132 22.20 -9.23 4.72
C LEU A 132 23.16 -8.24 4.06
N ARG A 133 24.48 -8.48 4.16
CA ARG A 133 25.49 -7.66 3.47
C ARG A 133 25.31 -7.73 1.95
N THR A 134 25.08 -8.92 1.42
CA THR A 134 24.85 -9.15 -0.01
C THR A 134 23.56 -8.47 -0.47
N LEU A 135 22.46 -8.67 0.26
CA LEU A 135 21.16 -8.10 -0.05
C LEU A 135 21.18 -6.58 0.06
N ARG A 136 21.82 -6.01 1.09
CA ARG A 136 21.89 -4.56 1.31
C ARG A 136 22.41 -3.80 0.09
N ASN A 137 23.40 -4.33 -0.62
CA ASN A 137 23.94 -3.70 -1.83
C ASN A 137 22.94 -3.74 -3.00
N ARG A 138 22.08 -4.76 -3.08
CA ARG A 138 21.05 -4.89 -4.11
C ARG A 138 19.83 -3.99 -3.85
N GLN A 139 19.65 -3.55 -2.60
CA GLN A 139 18.57 -2.68 -2.15
C GLN A 139 18.83 -1.19 -2.40
N ASN A 140 19.80 -0.83 -3.24
CA ASN A 140 20.14 0.58 -3.49
C ASN A 140 18.95 1.43 -3.99
N PRO A 141 18.09 0.95 -4.92
CA PRO A 141 16.85 1.64 -5.28
C PRO A 141 15.94 1.93 -4.08
N ASP A 142 15.66 0.92 -3.23
CA ASP A 142 14.85 1.11 -2.03
C ASP A 142 15.51 2.05 -1.02
N ARG A 143 16.84 2.00 -0.87
CA ARG A 143 17.59 2.93 -0.02
C ARG A 143 17.49 4.37 -0.52
N ALA A 144 17.52 4.55 -1.84
CA ALA A 144 17.40 5.87 -2.47
C ALA A 144 15.99 6.46 -2.31
N LEU A 145 14.95 5.62 -2.39
CA LEU A 145 13.57 6.00 -2.10
C LEU A 145 13.38 6.27 -0.59
N TYR A 146 13.89 5.41 0.28
CA TYR A 146 13.83 5.57 1.73
C TYR A 146 14.47 6.88 2.17
N SER A 147 15.63 7.25 1.62
CA SER A 147 16.25 8.55 1.89
C SER A 147 15.33 9.72 1.54
N THR A 148 14.60 9.64 0.42
CA THR A 148 13.59 10.66 0.07
C THR A 148 12.44 10.67 1.07
N GLY A 149 11.92 9.50 1.45
CA GLY A 149 10.86 9.37 2.44
C GLY A 149 11.24 9.92 3.81
N ARG A 150 12.48 9.72 4.25
CA ARG A 150 12.98 10.34 5.50
C ARG A 150 12.96 11.85 5.44
N THR A 151 13.35 12.45 4.32
CA THR A 151 13.27 13.90 4.15
C THR A 151 11.83 14.40 4.24
N LEU A 152 10.88 13.69 3.62
CA LEU A 152 9.46 14.04 3.70
C LEU A 152 8.92 13.89 5.13
N ALA A 153 9.21 12.77 5.80
CA ALA A 153 8.80 12.55 7.19
C ALA A 153 9.36 13.63 8.15
N LEU A 154 10.58 14.13 7.90
CA LEU A 154 11.13 15.25 8.65
C LEU A 154 10.36 16.55 8.41
N LEU A 155 9.99 16.85 7.16
CA LEU A 155 9.18 18.02 6.83
C LEU A 155 7.79 17.93 7.47
N ASP A 156 7.17 16.76 7.43
CA ASP A 156 5.90 16.47 8.11
C ASP A 156 6.01 16.70 9.62
N GLY A 157 7.09 16.19 10.24
CA GLY A 157 7.36 16.40 11.66
C GLY A 157 7.51 17.88 12.03
N VAL A 158 8.19 18.68 11.21
CA VAL A 158 8.31 20.14 11.41
C VAL A 158 6.95 20.81 11.29
N PHE A 159 6.19 20.50 10.24
CA PHE A 159 4.87 21.09 10.00
C PHE A 159 3.90 20.79 11.15
N LEU A 160 3.80 19.51 11.55
CA LEU A 160 2.95 19.08 12.66
C LEU A 160 3.43 19.64 14.01
N GLY A 161 4.74 19.76 14.19
CA GLY A 161 5.32 20.37 15.38
C GLY A 161 4.90 21.84 15.53
N VAL A 162 4.93 22.61 14.44
CA VAL A 162 4.44 24.00 14.40
C VAL A 162 2.95 24.06 14.68
N ALA A 163 2.15 23.20 14.03
CA ALA A 163 0.69 23.16 14.25
C ALA A 163 0.36 22.91 15.74
N ARG A 164 1.05 21.95 16.36
CA ARG A 164 0.91 21.66 17.80
C ARG A 164 1.32 22.85 18.67
N ALA A 165 2.45 23.51 18.36
CA ALA A 165 2.93 24.67 19.10
C ALA A 165 1.97 25.88 19.04
N LEU A 166 1.23 26.00 17.94
CA LEU A 166 0.15 27.00 17.78
C LEU A 166 -1.17 26.59 18.46
N GLY A 167 -1.21 25.43 19.13
CA GLY A 167 -2.42 24.91 19.78
C GLY A 167 -3.47 24.40 18.80
N LEU A 168 -3.12 24.21 17.52
CA LEU A 168 -4.03 23.63 16.53
C LEU A 168 -4.27 22.16 16.87
N ARG A 169 -5.54 21.74 16.80
CA ARG A 169 -5.94 20.36 17.03
C ARG A 169 -6.28 19.69 15.70
N PRO A 170 -6.09 18.36 15.59
CA PRO A 170 -6.56 17.60 14.45
C PRO A 170 -8.06 17.81 14.27
N VAL A 171 -8.47 18.10 13.04
CA VAL A 171 -9.89 18.20 12.70
C VAL A 171 -10.42 16.79 12.52
N VAL A 172 -11.23 16.32 13.46
CA VAL A 172 -11.91 15.03 13.32
C VAL A 172 -13.02 15.21 12.28
N LEU A 173 -12.77 14.76 11.05
CA LEU A 173 -13.72 14.88 9.92
C LEU A 173 -15.09 14.24 10.20
N ALA A 174 -15.22 13.39 11.22
CA ALA A 174 -16.49 12.80 11.63
C ALA A 174 -17.49 13.82 12.23
N THR A 175 -17.04 14.99 12.67
CA THR A 175 -17.92 16.05 13.21
C THR A 175 -18.07 17.25 12.28
N MET A 176 -17.40 17.25 11.13
CA MET A 176 -17.75 18.16 10.06
C MET A 176 -18.95 17.58 9.33
N GLU A 177 -20.16 18.04 9.70
CA GLU A 177 -21.15 18.30 8.66
C GLU A 177 -20.40 19.13 7.62
N VAL A 178 -20.05 18.50 6.51
CA VAL A 178 -19.50 19.18 5.36
C VAL A 178 -20.53 20.26 5.05
N ALA A 179 -20.20 21.51 5.36
CA ALA A 179 -20.84 22.67 4.78
C ALA A 179 -20.51 22.60 3.29
N ALA A 180 -21.21 21.71 2.59
CA ALA A 180 -21.07 21.35 1.19
C ALA A 180 -21.63 22.46 0.28
N GLY A 181 -21.32 23.71 0.63
CA GLY A 181 -21.95 24.87 0.01
C GLY A 181 -21.00 26.03 -0.32
N VAL A 182 -19.70 25.98 0.04
CA VAL A 182 -18.87 27.20 -0.12
C VAL A 182 -17.63 27.06 -0.99
N LEU A 183 -17.07 25.89 -1.28
CA LEU A 183 -15.88 25.86 -2.15
C LEU A 183 -15.92 24.73 -3.18
N VAL A 184 -15.85 25.18 -4.45
CA VAL A 184 -15.67 24.45 -5.72
C VAL A 184 -16.99 24.00 -6.41
N PRO A 185 -17.42 24.68 -7.50
CA PRO A 185 -18.43 24.17 -8.42
C PRO A 185 -18.05 22.77 -8.88
N ARG A 186 -19.02 21.87 -8.83
CA ARG A 186 -18.87 20.43 -9.04
C ARG A 186 -18.73 20.04 -10.52
N ASP A 187 -18.05 20.86 -11.30
CA ASP A 187 -17.68 20.58 -12.69
C ASP A 187 -16.15 20.69 -12.82
N GLU A 188 -15.54 19.61 -13.28
CA GLU A 188 -14.17 19.55 -13.83
C GLU A 188 -12.95 19.40 -12.91
N THR A 189 -13.06 18.76 -11.73
CA THR A 189 -11.86 18.19 -11.08
C THR A 189 -11.97 16.67 -10.98
N GLY A 190 -11.65 16.02 -12.11
CA GLY A 190 -11.43 14.58 -12.14
C GLY A 190 -10.13 14.23 -11.44
N CYS A 191 -10.21 13.79 -10.18
CA CYS A 191 -9.11 13.07 -9.54
C CYS A 191 -8.90 11.75 -10.30
N GLY A 192 -7.79 11.69 -11.05
CA GLY A 192 -7.43 10.56 -11.89
C GLY A 192 -7.00 9.37 -11.05
N LEU A 193 -7.89 8.41 -10.85
CA LEU A 193 -7.57 6.97 -10.76
C LEU A 193 -8.81 6.07 -10.80
N MET A 194 -10.02 6.64 -10.81
CA MET A 194 -11.28 5.90 -10.85
C MET A 194 -12.21 6.49 -11.92
N ARG A 195 -11.81 6.48 -13.20
CA ARG A 195 -12.78 6.62 -14.30
C ARG A 195 -13.24 5.22 -14.69
N PRO A 196 -14.51 4.85 -14.51
CA PRO A 196 -15.06 3.72 -15.26
C PRO A 196 -14.96 4.08 -16.75
N ALA A 197 -14.43 3.17 -17.56
CA ALA A 197 -14.42 3.31 -19.01
C ALA A 197 -15.88 3.50 -19.47
N ALA A 198 -16.23 4.72 -19.90
CA ALA A 198 -17.53 5.00 -20.45
C ALA A 198 -17.64 4.27 -21.78
N VAL A 199 -18.53 3.28 -21.82
CA VAL A 199 -18.96 2.63 -23.06
C VAL A 199 -19.71 3.67 -23.87
N GLU A 200 -19.03 4.19 -24.90
CA GLU A 200 -19.53 5.17 -25.84
C GLU A 200 -20.47 4.47 -26.84
N GLY A 201 -21.78 4.76 -26.77
CA GLY A 201 -22.74 4.10 -27.64
C GLY A 201 -24.22 4.46 -27.45
N ALA A 202 -24.56 5.69 -27.05
CA ALA A 202 -25.94 6.15 -27.08
C ALA A 202 -26.24 6.79 -28.46
N ARG A 203 -26.84 6.01 -29.37
CA ARG A 203 -27.56 6.56 -30.53
C ARG A 203 -28.76 7.35 -30.01
N ARG A 204 -28.80 8.64 -30.37
CA ARG A 204 -29.89 9.58 -30.10
C ARG A 204 -30.56 9.93 -31.44
N GLY A 205 -31.87 9.99 -31.43
CA GLY A 205 -32.72 10.54 -32.50
C GLY A 205 -33.88 9.60 -32.83
N ASP A 206 -35.14 9.97 -32.79
CA ASP A 206 -35.79 11.23 -32.41
C ASP A 206 -37.24 10.89 -32.05
N ALA A 207 -37.82 11.67 -31.15
CA ALA A 207 -39.24 11.63 -30.81
C ALA A 207 -40.03 12.45 -31.83
N ALA A 208 -41.10 11.87 -32.37
CA ALA A 208 -42.16 12.60 -33.04
C ALA A 208 -43.53 12.18 -32.48
N THR A 209 -44.09 13.11 -31.73
CA THR A 209 -45.45 13.22 -31.19
C THR A 209 -46.54 13.02 -32.25
N ALA A 210 -47.58 12.24 -31.92
CA ALA A 210 -48.93 12.48 -32.45
C ALA A 210 -50.00 11.98 -31.45
N ARG A 211 -50.85 12.93 -31.03
CA ARG A 211 -52.04 12.77 -30.19
C ARG A 211 -53.17 12.06 -30.96
N GLY A 212 -54.07 11.40 -30.24
CA GLY A 212 -55.50 11.40 -30.64
C GLY A 212 -56.32 10.17 -30.24
N GLY A 213 -57.31 10.39 -29.37
CA GLY A 213 -58.69 9.89 -29.56
C GLY A 213 -58.99 8.47 -29.12
N GLY A 214 -59.77 8.34 -28.03
CA GLY A 214 -60.37 7.08 -27.60
C GLY A 214 -61.53 6.60 -28.48
N GLY A 215 -61.98 5.36 -28.23
CA GLY A 215 -63.26 4.89 -28.73
C GLY A 215 -63.38 3.38 -28.94
N LYS A 216 -64.00 2.73 -27.95
CA LYS A 216 -64.95 1.58 -28.02
C LYS A 216 -64.55 0.23 -28.65
N ALA A 217 -65.00 -0.78 -27.89
CA ALA A 217 -65.16 -2.19 -28.18
C ALA A 217 -65.99 -2.53 -29.43
N SER A 218 -65.73 -3.71 -30.04
CA SER A 218 -66.73 -4.75 -30.35
C SER A 218 -66.19 -5.79 -31.36
N ARG A 219 -66.29 -7.07 -30.93
CA ARG A 219 -66.59 -8.33 -31.64
C ARG A 219 -66.51 -8.46 -33.18
N SER A 220 -66.16 -9.70 -33.57
CA SER A 220 -66.83 -10.58 -34.56
C SER A 220 -66.17 -10.80 -35.93
N SER A 221 -65.62 -12.01 -36.07
CA SER A 221 -65.79 -13.00 -37.16
C SER A 221 -65.75 -12.63 -38.65
N ALA A 222 -65.02 -13.52 -39.34
CA ALA A 222 -65.25 -14.09 -40.69
C ALA A 222 -64.85 -13.24 -41.91
N LYS A 223 -63.79 -13.67 -42.60
CA LYS A 223 -63.87 -14.70 -43.65
C LYS A 223 -62.51 -15.37 -43.83
#